data_AF-A0A537R049-F1
#
_entry.id   AF-A0A537R049-F1
#
_cell.length_a   1.000
_cell.length_b   1.000
_cell.length_c   1.000
_cell.angle_alpha   90.00
_cell.angle_beta   90.00
_cell.angle_gamma   90.00
#
_symmetry.space_group_name_H-M   'P 1'
#
loop_
_entity.id
_entity.type
_entity.pdbx_description
1 polymer ?
#
loop_
_entity_poly.entity_id
_entity_poly.type
_entity_poly.pdbx_seq_one_letter_code
_entity_poly.pdbx_strand_id
1 'polypeptide(L)'
;MFSTQPEPAGPLRHWPADQVERWSIERLKTYASNPRLHSEADLDKIAASIRKWGWTMPLLVDEQGELISGHARVGAAIILELKSIPVIVATGWSEDEKRAYRVADNQLAARATWDSDLLRDELQALEFADFDLGLIGFDQLETILAGAEASGLTDPDSVPEVPDQPVTRPGDKWLLGKHRVGCGNSTSEADVAPVLAGSQPHLMITDPPYGVEYDPSWRARRNQSGGKLARGKVLNDDRADWREAYALFPGDVAYVWHGALHGDVVAADLA
;
A
#
# COMPACT_ATOMS: atom_id res chain seq x y z
N MET A 1 2.91 14.27 41.46
CA MET A 1 3.19 12.84 41.65
C MET A 1 1.88 12.09 41.48
N PHE A 2 1.60 11.57 40.29
CA PHE A 2 0.49 10.65 40.09
C PHE A 2 0.96 9.26 40.52
N SER A 3 0.35 8.72 41.56
CA SER A 3 0.59 7.35 42.01
C SER A 3 0.01 6.39 40.97
N THR A 4 0.87 5.74 40.20
CA THR A 4 0.52 4.74 39.17
C THR A 4 0.64 3.32 39.73
N GLN A 5 0.11 3.07 40.92
CA GLN A 5 -0.08 1.70 41.39
C GLN A 5 -1.46 1.24 40.89
N PRO A 6 -1.53 0.30 39.92
CA PRO A 6 -2.82 -0.30 39.57
C PRO A 6 -3.36 -1.02 40.81
N GLU A 7 -4.60 -0.73 41.20
CA GLU A 7 -5.25 -1.51 42.27
C GLU A 7 -5.26 -2.99 41.87
N PRO A 8 -4.96 -3.91 42.80
CA PRO A 8 -5.03 -5.33 42.52
C PRO A 8 -6.47 -5.67 42.10
N ALA A 9 -6.61 -6.35 40.96
CA ALA A 9 -7.90 -6.84 40.50
C ALA A 9 -8.55 -7.61 41.65
N GLY A 10 -9.73 -7.13 42.10
CA GLY A 10 -10.56 -7.85 43.06
C GLY A 10 -10.87 -9.27 42.57
N PRO A 11 -11.49 -10.12 43.41
CA PRO A 11 -11.82 -11.49 43.02
C PRO A 11 -12.47 -11.50 41.62
N LEU A 12 -11.98 -12.39 40.73
CA LEU A 12 -12.40 -12.48 39.33
C LEU A 12 -13.93 -12.41 39.29
N ARG A 13 -14.47 -11.25 38.91
CA ARG A 13 -15.91 -11.11 38.68
C ARG A 13 -16.24 -12.13 37.60
N HIS A 14 -17.25 -12.95 37.82
CA HIS A 14 -17.82 -13.76 36.75
C HIS A 14 -18.09 -12.83 35.57
N TRP A 15 -17.50 -13.11 34.42
CA TRP A 15 -17.73 -12.28 33.25
C TRP A 15 -19.15 -12.51 32.79
N PRO A 16 -19.95 -11.46 32.59
CA PRO A 16 -21.39 -11.61 32.34
C PRO A 16 -21.69 -12.27 30.99
N ALA A 17 -20.72 -12.32 30.07
CA ALA A 17 -20.82 -12.95 28.75
C ALA A 17 -19.49 -13.66 28.41
N ASP A 18 -19.36 -14.92 28.77
CA ASP A 18 -18.13 -15.72 28.58
C ASP A 18 -18.35 -17.10 27.92
N GLN A 19 -19.60 -17.47 27.63
CA GLN A 19 -19.97 -18.73 26.98
C GLN A 19 -20.61 -18.48 25.62
N VAL A 20 -20.06 -19.11 24.58
CA VAL A 20 -20.60 -19.04 23.21
C VAL A 20 -21.68 -20.10 23.02
N GLU A 21 -22.86 -19.66 22.60
CA GLU A 21 -24.00 -20.50 22.25
C GLU A 21 -24.32 -20.40 20.74
N ARG A 22 -25.05 -21.37 20.19
CA ARG A 22 -25.53 -21.37 18.80
C ARG A 22 -27.04 -21.16 18.77
N TRP A 23 -27.50 -20.01 18.27
CA TRP A 23 -28.91 -19.68 18.23
C TRP A 23 -29.43 -19.59 16.80
N SER A 24 -30.71 -19.91 16.61
CA SER A 24 -31.43 -19.62 15.35
C SER A 24 -31.50 -18.10 15.15
N ILE A 25 -31.34 -17.64 13.91
CA ILE A 25 -31.47 -16.21 13.59
C ILE A 25 -32.87 -15.69 13.93
N GLU A 26 -33.91 -16.52 13.76
CA GLU A 26 -35.31 -16.16 14.05
C GLU A 26 -35.57 -15.86 15.53
N ARG A 27 -34.69 -16.34 16.43
CA ARG A 27 -34.77 -16.03 17.86
C ARG A 27 -34.31 -14.61 18.19
N LEU A 28 -33.49 -14.01 17.32
CA LEU A 28 -32.84 -12.72 17.58
C LEU A 28 -33.80 -11.56 17.32
N LYS A 29 -33.77 -10.58 18.22
CA LYS A 29 -34.55 -9.35 18.12
C LYS A 29 -33.61 -8.19 17.91
N THR A 30 -33.85 -7.42 16.85
CA THR A 30 -33.12 -6.17 16.61
C THR A 30 -33.53 -5.11 17.62
N TYR A 31 -32.58 -4.31 18.09
CA TYR A 31 -32.91 -3.16 18.92
C TYR A 31 -33.44 -2.03 18.04
N ALA A 32 -34.72 -1.69 18.21
CA ALA A 32 -35.44 -0.73 17.36
C ALA A 32 -34.80 0.67 17.34
N SER A 33 -34.15 1.08 18.43
CA SER A 33 -33.53 2.40 18.59
C SER A 33 -32.02 2.37 18.40
N ASN A 34 -31.48 1.46 17.58
CA ASN A 34 -30.04 1.39 17.31
C ASN A 34 -29.57 2.64 16.54
N PRO A 35 -28.68 3.46 17.11
CA PRO A 35 -28.22 4.68 16.45
C PRO A 35 -27.20 4.44 15.33
N ARG A 36 -26.62 3.22 15.23
CA ARG A 36 -25.65 2.89 14.18
C ARG A 36 -26.35 2.29 12.97
N LEU A 37 -26.31 3.03 11.87
CA LEU A 37 -26.89 2.66 10.58
C LEU A 37 -25.83 2.04 9.67
N HIS A 38 -26.27 1.17 8.76
CA HIS A 38 -25.44 0.51 7.76
C HIS A 38 -26.17 0.56 6.43
N SER A 39 -25.46 0.92 5.36
CA SER A 39 -25.98 0.83 3.99
C SER A 39 -26.02 -0.62 3.52
N GLU A 40 -26.76 -0.91 2.44
CA GLU A 40 -26.74 -2.24 1.81
C GLU A 40 -25.32 -2.64 1.39
N ALA A 41 -24.55 -1.69 0.84
CA ALA A 41 -23.15 -1.91 0.47
C ALA A 41 -22.26 -2.28 1.67
N ASP A 42 -22.50 -1.68 2.84
CA ASP A 42 -21.77 -2.07 4.06
C ASP A 42 -22.12 -3.51 4.49
N LEU A 43 -23.39 -3.89 4.40
CA LEU A 43 -23.83 -5.25 4.74
C LEU A 43 -23.26 -6.28 3.75
N ASP A 44 -23.17 -5.94 2.46
CA ASP A 44 -22.56 -6.80 1.44
C ASP A 44 -21.07 -7.03 1.70
N LYS A 45 -20.32 -6.00 2.10
CA LYS A 45 -18.91 -6.14 2.50
C LYS A 45 -18.77 -7.07 3.71
N ILE A 46 -19.63 -6.92 4.71
CA ILE A 46 -19.63 -7.81 5.89
C ILE A 46 -20.01 -9.24 5.49
N ALA A 47 -20.98 -9.42 4.60
CA ALA A 47 -21.35 -10.73 4.07
C ALA A 47 -20.20 -11.38 3.29
N ALA A 48 -19.47 -10.63 2.47
CA ALA A 48 -18.28 -11.09 1.77
C ALA A 48 -17.17 -11.51 2.74
N SER A 49 -16.93 -10.71 3.80
CA SER A 49 -16.01 -11.06 4.88
C SER A 49 -16.41 -12.37 5.56
N ILE A 50 -17.68 -12.54 5.93
CA ILE A 50 -18.17 -13.78 6.55
C ILE A 50 -18.03 -14.97 5.58
N ARG A 51 -18.25 -14.81 4.27
CA ARG A 51 -17.97 -15.90 3.31
C ARG A 51 -16.51 -16.30 3.27
N LYS A 52 -15.59 -15.32 3.37
CA LYS A 52 -14.15 -15.55 3.28
C LYS A 52 -13.58 -16.22 4.53
N TRP A 53 -13.88 -15.68 5.71
CA TRP A 53 -13.26 -16.10 6.97
C TRP A 53 -14.19 -16.93 7.87
N GLY A 54 -15.44 -17.10 7.47
CA GLY A 54 -16.47 -17.66 8.33
C GLY A 54 -16.89 -16.66 9.41
N TRP A 55 -17.55 -17.18 10.44
CA TRP A 55 -18.04 -16.36 11.54
C TRP A 55 -16.99 -16.28 12.66
N THR A 56 -16.34 -15.12 12.79
CA THR A 56 -15.16 -14.98 13.67
C THR A 56 -15.47 -14.45 15.06
N MET A 57 -16.54 -13.65 15.23
CA MET A 57 -16.90 -13.02 16.51
C MET A 57 -18.36 -13.28 16.85
N PRO A 58 -18.75 -13.80 18.03
CA PRO A 58 -20.16 -13.99 18.39
C PRO A 58 -20.91 -12.65 18.50
N LEU A 59 -22.25 -12.70 18.40
CA LEU A 59 -23.09 -11.55 18.74
C LEU A 59 -23.22 -11.42 20.25
N LEU A 60 -23.38 -10.20 20.76
CA LEU A 60 -23.75 -9.96 22.15
C LEU A 60 -25.25 -9.69 22.22
N VAL A 61 -25.97 -10.50 23.00
CA VAL A 61 -27.42 -10.39 23.21
C VAL A 61 -27.75 -10.34 24.69
N ASP A 62 -28.94 -9.86 25.03
CA ASP A 62 -29.50 -10.08 26.36
C ASP A 62 -30.20 -11.45 26.48
N GLU A 63 -30.69 -11.77 27.69
CA GLU A 63 -31.35 -13.03 27.97
C GLU A 63 -32.66 -13.23 27.17
N GLN A 64 -33.27 -12.15 26.69
CA GLN A 64 -34.50 -12.17 25.89
C GLN A 64 -34.23 -12.22 24.38
N GLY A 65 -32.95 -12.22 23.98
CA GLY A 65 -32.46 -12.28 22.61
C GLY A 65 -32.44 -10.95 21.88
N GLU A 66 -32.57 -9.83 22.59
CA GLU A 66 -32.36 -8.51 21.99
C GLU A 66 -30.87 -8.23 21.78
N LEU A 67 -30.53 -7.74 20.59
CA LEU A 67 -29.15 -7.43 20.21
C LEU A 67 -28.58 -6.27 21.04
N ILE A 68 -27.40 -6.49 21.61
CA ILE A 68 -26.57 -5.48 22.26
C ILE A 68 -25.41 -5.10 21.31
N SER A 69 -24.77 -6.06 20.64
CA SER A 69 -23.75 -5.79 19.60
C SER A 69 -23.84 -6.77 18.43
N GLY A 70 -23.45 -6.29 17.24
CA GLY A 70 -23.39 -7.08 16.01
C GLY A 70 -24.62 -7.00 15.10
N HIS A 71 -25.39 -5.92 15.16
CA HIS A 71 -26.55 -5.68 14.29
C HIS A 71 -26.24 -5.84 12.79
N ALA A 72 -25.12 -5.28 12.31
CA ALA A 72 -24.70 -5.40 10.92
C ALA A 72 -24.41 -6.86 10.50
N ARG A 73 -23.84 -7.66 11.43
CA ARG A 73 -23.58 -9.09 11.19
C ARG A 73 -24.88 -9.89 11.07
N VAL A 74 -25.96 -9.49 11.76
CA VAL A 74 -27.30 -10.08 11.54
C VAL A 74 -27.83 -9.75 10.15
N GLY A 75 -27.70 -8.49 9.71
CA GLY A 75 -28.05 -8.09 8.33
C GLY A 75 -27.29 -8.92 7.28
N ALA A 76 -25.98 -9.05 7.44
CA ALA A 76 -25.16 -9.90 6.58
C ALA A 76 -25.55 -11.40 6.66
N ALA A 77 -25.89 -11.90 7.85
CA ALA A 77 -26.33 -13.29 8.01
C ALA A 77 -27.65 -13.59 7.27
N ILE A 78 -28.55 -12.61 7.19
CA ILE A 78 -29.79 -12.69 6.41
C ILE A 78 -29.47 -12.74 4.91
N ILE A 79 -28.58 -11.87 4.41
CA ILE A 79 -28.11 -11.89 3.02
C ILE A 79 -27.49 -13.25 2.65
N LEU A 80 -26.80 -13.87 3.60
CA LEU A 80 -26.18 -15.19 3.46
C LEU A 80 -27.12 -16.37 3.72
N GLU A 81 -28.39 -16.11 4.03
CA GLU A 81 -29.42 -17.12 4.35
C GLU A 81 -29.02 -18.10 5.47
N LEU A 82 -28.16 -17.65 6.39
CA LEU A 82 -27.71 -18.47 7.51
C LEU A 82 -28.89 -18.82 8.42
N LYS A 83 -28.91 -20.05 8.96
CA LYS A 83 -29.99 -20.50 9.86
C LYS A 83 -29.65 -20.33 11.34
N SER A 84 -28.37 -20.42 11.67
CA SER A 84 -27.89 -20.21 13.03
C SER A 84 -26.58 -19.46 13.04
N ILE A 85 -26.32 -18.73 14.12
CA ILE A 85 -25.11 -17.95 14.36
C ILE A 85 -24.66 -18.05 15.82
N PRO A 86 -23.38 -17.81 16.13
CA PRO A 86 -22.89 -17.87 17.50
C PRO A 86 -23.18 -16.56 18.24
N VAL A 87 -23.59 -16.70 19.49
CA VAL A 87 -23.96 -15.60 20.38
C VAL A 87 -23.34 -15.79 21.76
N ILE A 88 -23.17 -14.70 22.50
CA ILE A 88 -22.83 -14.67 23.91
C ILE A 88 -23.92 -13.86 24.62
N VAL A 89 -24.39 -14.35 25.76
CA VAL A 89 -25.51 -13.73 26.51
C VAL A 89 -24.95 -12.86 27.63
N ALA A 90 -25.27 -11.56 27.64
CA ALA A 90 -24.91 -10.62 28.70
C ALA A 90 -25.84 -10.79 29.91
N THR A 91 -25.52 -11.75 30.77
CA THR A 91 -26.37 -12.11 31.91
C THR A 91 -26.30 -11.05 33.01
N GLY A 92 -27.46 -10.62 33.51
CA GLY A 92 -27.58 -9.74 34.66
C GLY A 92 -27.32 -8.25 34.38
N TRP A 93 -27.25 -7.86 33.10
CA TRP A 93 -27.12 -6.45 32.73
C TRP A 93 -28.45 -5.73 32.86
N SER A 94 -28.42 -4.57 33.49
CA SER A 94 -29.55 -3.63 33.50
C SER A 94 -29.80 -3.05 32.10
N GLU A 95 -31.01 -2.57 31.88
CA GLU A 95 -31.38 -1.89 30.62
C GLU A 95 -30.47 -0.69 30.32
N ASP A 96 -29.99 0.02 31.35
CA ASP A 96 -29.11 1.16 31.20
C ASP A 96 -27.70 0.71 30.75
N GLU A 97 -27.18 -0.38 31.28
CA GLU A 97 -25.91 -0.97 30.85
C GLU A 97 -25.99 -1.46 29.40
N LYS A 98 -27.08 -2.14 29.01
CA LYS A 98 -27.32 -2.57 27.62
C LYS A 98 -27.34 -1.37 26.67
N ARG A 99 -28.06 -0.29 26.99
CA ARG A 99 -28.12 0.93 26.18
C ARG A 99 -26.77 1.64 26.11
N ALA A 100 -26.06 1.76 27.24
CA ALA A 100 -24.74 2.39 27.28
C ALA A 100 -23.73 1.61 26.44
N TYR A 101 -23.71 0.28 26.54
CA TYR A 101 -22.75 -0.55 25.82
C TYR A 101 -22.97 -0.53 24.30
N ARG A 102 -24.23 -0.52 23.83
CA ARG A 102 -24.55 -0.33 22.39
C ARG A 102 -23.86 0.89 21.80
N VAL A 103 -23.75 1.98 22.57
CA VAL A 103 -23.05 3.20 22.16
C VAL A 103 -21.54 3.05 22.34
N ALA A 104 -21.11 2.56 23.51
CA ALA A 104 -19.70 2.47 23.87
C ALA A 104 -18.89 1.58 22.91
N ASP A 105 -19.37 0.38 22.59
CA ASP A 105 -18.70 -0.58 21.69
C ASP A 105 -18.37 0.08 20.33
N ASN A 106 -19.36 0.78 19.78
CA ASN A 106 -19.26 1.47 18.51
C ASN A 106 -18.35 2.70 18.55
N GLN A 107 -18.47 3.52 19.60
CA GLN A 107 -17.68 4.73 19.75
C GLN A 107 -16.23 4.43 20.09
N LEU A 108 -15.96 3.42 20.92
CA LEU A 108 -14.60 3.05 21.29
C LEU A 108 -13.83 2.50 20.08
N ALA A 109 -14.45 1.66 19.26
CA ALA A 109 -13.86 1.23 17.99
C ALA A 109 -13.61 2.42 17.04
N ALA A 110 -14.57 3.34 16.91
CA ALA A 110 -14.45 4.50 16.01
C ALA A 110 -13.43 5.56 16.47
N ARG A 111 -12.99 5.54 17.73
CA ARG A 111 -11.98 6.46 18.26
C ARG A 111 -10.54 6.05 17.94
N ALA A 112 -10.33 4.79 17.57
CA ALA A 112 -9.01 4.33 17.15
C ALA A 112 -8.62 4.96 15.80
N THR A 113 -7.33 5.16 15.60
CA THR A 113 -6.75 5.64 14.34
C THR A 113 -5.72 4.63 13.84
N TRP A 114 -5.52 4.57 12.54
CA TRP A 114 -4.46 3.76 11.93
C TRP A 114 -3.13 4.48 11.99
N ASP A 115 -2.05 3.72 12.19
CA ASP A 115 -0.73 4.15 11.78
C ASP A 115 -0.62 3.95 10.26
N SER A 116 -0.48 5.05 9.51
CA SER A 116 -0.58 5.03 8.05
C SER A 116 0.54 4.25 7.38
N ASP A 117 1.73 4.21 7.97
CA ASP A 117 2.87 3.52 7.39
C ASP A 117 2.77 2.02 7.67
N LEU A 118 2.48 1.63 8.91
CA LEU A 118 2.25 0.22 9.24
C LEU A 118 1.05 -0.37 8.50
N LEU A 119 -0.03 0.41 8.32
CA LEU A 119 -1.19 -0.03 7.55
C LEU A 119 -0.83 -0.23 6.07
N ARG A 120 -0.06 0.68 5.48
CA ARG A 120 0.38 0.57 4.09
C ARG A 120 1.24 -0.67 3.89
N ASP A 121 2.23 -0.87 4.75
CA ASP A 121 3.15 -2.01 4.66
C ASP A 121 2.38 -3.34 4.73
N GLU A 122 1.41 -3.45 5.63
CA GLU A 122 0.56 -4.64 5.75
C GLU A 122 -0.30 -4.86 4.50
N LEU A 123 -0.92 -3.80 3.96
CA LEU A 123 -1.74 -3.91 2.74
C LEU A 123 -0.91 -4.26 1.50
N GLN A 124 0.30 -3.71 1.37
CA GLN A 124 1.24 -4.06 0.29
C GLN A 124 1.70 -5.52 0.39
N ALA A 125 1.98 -6.00 1.60
CA ALA A 125 2.34 -7.40 1.81
C ALA A 125 1.19 -8.35 1.41
N LEU A 126 -0.05 -7.98 1.73
CA LEU A 126 -1.23 -8.72 1.31
C LEU A 126 -1.45 -8.69 -0.21
N GLU A 127 -1.26 -7.53 -0.85
CA GLU A 127 -1.31 -7.39 -2.31
C GLU A 127 -0.26 -8.26 -3.00
N PHE A 128 0.98 -8.24 -2.50
CA PHE A 128 2.06 -9.08 -3.01
C PHE A 128 1.77 -10.59 -2.86
N ALA A 129 0.99 -10.96 -1.85
CA ALA A 129 0.51 -12.31 -1.64
C ALA A 129 -0.75 -12.66 -2.46
N ASP A 130 -1.16 -11.81 -3.41
CA ASP A 130 -2.35 -11.96 -4.27
C ASP A 130 -3.65 -12.08 -3.45
N PHE A 131 -3.71 -11.37 -2.31
CA PHE A 131 -4.90 -11.32 -1.47
C PHE A 131 -5.89 -10.24 -1.96
N ASP A 132 -7.18 -10.58 -2.00
CA ASP A 132 -8.26 -9.64 -2.34
C ASP A 132 -8.48 -8.59 -1.24
N LEU A 133 -7.85 -7.43 -1.40
CA LEU A 133 -7.96 -6.29 -0.48
C LEU A 133 -9.38 -5.71 -0.41
N GLY A 134 -10.23 -5.95 -1.41
CA GLY A 134 -11.63 -5.50 -1.41
C GLY A 134 -12.44 -6.06 -0.24
N LEU A 135 -11.99 -7.16 0.36
CA LEU A 135 -12.60 -7.79 1.53
C LEU A 135 -12.28 -7.11 2.87
N ILE A 136 -11.28 -6.22 2.90
CA ILE A 136 -10.78 -5.61 4.14
C ILE A 136 -11.66 -4.42 4.57
N GLY A 137 -12.37 -3.79 3.63
CA GLY A 137 -13.40 -2.79 3.91
C GLY A 137 -12.94 -1.32 3.84
N PHE A 138 -11.75 -1.05 3.29
CA PHE A 138 -11.31 0.31 2.96
C PHE A 138 -11.88 0.76 1.60
N ASP A 139 -12.44 1.97 1.54
CA ASP A 139 -12.92 2.56 0.29
C ASP A 139 -11.80 3.25 -0.53
N GLN A 140 -10.72 3.66 0.13
CA GLN A 140 -9.62 4.44 -0.46
C GLN A 140 -8.30 3.65 -0.44
N LEU A 141 -8.34 2.37 -0.83
CA LEU A 141 -7.15 1.50 -0.83
C LEU A 141 -5.99 2.12 -1.62
N GLU A 142 -6.26 2.63 -2.82
CA GLU A 142 -5.25 3.27 -3.67
C GLU A 142 -4.54 4.42 -2.96
N THR A 143 -5.29 5.27 -2.26
CA THR A 143 -4.73 6.40 -1.49
C THR A 143 -3.86 5.90 -0.34
N ILE A 144 -4.26 4.82 0.35
CA ILE A 144 -3.48 4.25 1.46
C ILE A 144 -2.18 3.63 0.94
N LEU A 145 -2.27 2.88 -0.18
CA LEU A 145 -1.16 2.19 -0.82
C LEU A 145 -0.15 3.15 -1.47
N ALA A 146 -0.63 4.20 -2.13
CA ALA A 146 0.23 5.29 -2.64
C ALA A 146 0.95 6.03 -1.51
N GLY A 147 0.34 6.03 -0.32
CA GLY A 147 0.84 6.66 0.88
C GLY A 147 0.60 8.15 0.96
N ALA A 148 0.93 8.72 2.12
CA ALA A 148 1.07 10.17 2.21
C ALA A 148 2.15 10.53 1.20
N GLU A 149 1.78 11.30 0.16
CA GLU A 149 2.64 11.67 -0.95
C GLU A 149 4.09 11.77 -0.46
N ALA A 150 4.96 10.89 -0.97
CA ALA A 150 6.38 11.23 -1.02
C ALA A 150 6.40 12.67 -1.55
N SER A 151 7.01 13.59 -0.80
CA SER A 151 6.82 15.04 -0.86
C SER A 151 7.24 15.73 -2.17
N GLY A 152 7.15 15.04 -3.31
CA GLY A 152 7.20 15.61 -4.64
C GLY A 152 5.84 16.21 -5.00
N LEU A 153 5.82 17.51 -5.24
CA LEU A 153 4.65 18.27 -5.71
C LEU A 153 4.33 17.99 -7.20
N THR A 154 4.82 16.88 -7.75
CA THR A 154 4.84 16.59 -9.17
C THR A 154 4.69 15.09 -9.40
N ASP A 155 3.88 14.75 -10.40
CA ASP A 155 3.89 13.42 -11.01
C ASP A 155 5.34 13.02 -11.36
N PRO A 156 5.82 11.83 -10.93
CA PRO A 156 7.18 11.37 -11.16
C PRO A 156 7.56 11.28 -12.65
N ASP A 157 6.58 11.10 -13.53
CA ASP A 157 6.77 11.04 -14.98
C ASP A 157 6.52 12.41 -15.66
N SER A 158 6.12 13.44 -14.90
CA SER A 158 5.90 14.79 -15.42
C SER A 158 7.24 15.49 -15.63
N VAL A 159 7.65 15.55 -16.89
CA VAL A 159 8.83 16.29 -17.32
C VAL A 159 8.43 17.73 -17.70
N PRO A 160 9.08 18.77 -17.14
CA PRO A 160 8.84 20.14 -17.57
C PRO A 160 9.21 20.33 -19.05
N GLU A 161 8.65 21.36 -19.70
CA GLU A 161 9.06 21.69 -21.06
C GLU A 161 10.56 21.98 -21.10
N VAL A 162 11.25 21.45 -22.12
CA VAL A 162 12.69 21.64 -22.29
C VAL A 162 12.94 23.14 -22.43
N PRO A 163 13.68 23.78 -21.49
CA PRO A 163 13.90 25.21 -21.55
C PRO A 163 14.82 25.56 -22.71
N ASP A 164 14.59 26.71 -23.35
CA ASP A 164 15.43 27.21 -24.46
C ASP A 164 16.90 27.39 -24.04
N GLN A 165 17.13 27.68 -22.76
CA GLN A 165 18.46 27.79 -22.17
C GLN A 165 18.56 26.84 -20.96
N PRO A 166 19.16 25.66 -21.12
CA PRO A 166 19.35 24.74 -20.00
C PRO A 166 20.31 25.36 -18.98
N VAL A 167 19.89 25.31 -17.71
CA VAL A 167 20.73 25.76 -16.58
C VAL A 167 21.95 24.86 -16.44
N THR A 168 21.76 23.56 -16.60
CA THR A 168 22.81 22.53 -16.46
C THR A 168 23.59 22.37 -17.77
N ARG A 169 24.91 22.30 -17.67
CA ARG A 169 25.85 22.12 -18.77
C ARG A 169 26.78 20.93 -18.50
N PRO A 170 27.38 20.31 -19.54
CA PRO A 170 28.42 19.31 -19.34
C PRO A 170 29.54 19.82 -18.44
N GLY A 171 29.95 19.00 -17.47
CA GLY A 171 30.88 19.34 -16.39
C GLY A 171 30.20 19.81 -15.09
N ASP A 172 28.92 20.20 -15.12
CA ASP A 172 28.21 20.62 -13.93
C ASP A 172 27.94 19.47 -12.97
N LYS A 173 27.94 19.80 -11.68
CA LYS A 173 27.66 18.88 -10.58
C LYS A 173 26.69 19.50 -9.60
N TRP A 174 25.67 18.72 -9.25
CA TRP A 174 24.65 19.09 -8.29
C TRP A 174 24.81 18.25 -7.03
N LEU A 175 24.84 18.92 -5.87
CA LEU A 175 24.84 18.28 -4.56
C LEU A 175 23.42 18.30 -3.99
N LEU A 176 22.86 17.10 -3.77
CA LEU A 176 21.50 16.87 -3.28
C LEU A 176 21.59 16.16 -1.93
N GLY A 177 21.93 16.93 -0.89
CA GLY A 177 22.23 16.38 0.44
C GLY A 177 23.46 15.47 0.39
N LYS A 178 23.28 14.16 0.64
CA LYS A 178 24.35 13.16 0.55
C LYS A 178 24.57 12.63 -0.88
N HIS A 179 23.70 12.98 -1.83
CA HIS A 179 23.72 12.49 -3.21
C HIS A 179 24.38 13.50 -4.14
N ARG A 180 24.98 13.02 -5.23
CA ARG A 180 25.57 13.86 -6.28
C ARG A 180 25.05 13.46 -7.64
N VAL A 181 24.78 14.44 -8.49
CA VAL A 181 24.38 14.24 -9.89
C VAL A 181 25.33 15.04 -10.77
N GLY A 182 25.92 14.40 -11.78
CA GLY A 182 26.77 15.07 -12.77
C GLY A 182 26.10 15.12 -14.13
N CYS A 183 26.33 16.20 -14.87
CA CYS A 183 26.01 16.26 -16.29
C CYS A 183 27.31 16.11 -17.08
N GLY A 184 27.44 15.05 -17.87
CA GLY A 184 28.68 14.76 -18.59
C GLY A 184 28.63 13.41 -19.31
N ASN A 185 29.78 12.99 -19.83
CA ASN A 185 29.92 11.71 -20.49
C ASN A 185 30.26 10.61 -19.48
N SER A 186 29.40 9.60 -19.36
CA SER A 186 29.64 8.47 -18.44
C SER A 186 30.79 7.56 -18.87
N THR A 187 31.34 7.72 -20.08
CA THR A 187 32.57 7.04 -20.52
C THR A 187 33.85 7.83 -20.20
N SER A 188 33.73 9.01 -19.60
CA SER A 188 34.85 9.90 -19.29
C SER A 188 35.17 9.87 -17.80
N GLU A 189 36.38 9.42 -17.44
CA GLU A 189 36.87 9.48 -16.06
C GLU A 189 36.85 10.91 -15.51
N ALA A 190 37.16 11.90 -16.35
CA ALA A 190 37.16 13.32 -15.96
C ALA A 190 35.77 13.83 -15.55
N ASP A 191 34.70 13.22 -16.08
CA ASP A 191 33.31 13.56 -15.71
C ASP A 191 32.80 12.72 -14.53
N VAL A 192 33.19 11.43 -14.47
CA VAL A 192 32.73 10.47 -13.45
C VAL A 192 33.43 10.65 -12.10
N ALA A 193 34.77 10.75 -12.08
CA ALA A 193 35.54 10.81 -10.84
C ALA A 193 35.11 11.97 -9.91
N PRO A 194 34.80 13.18 -10.42
CA PRO A 194 34.31 14.26 -9.57
C PRO A 194 32.91 14.04 -8.97
N VAL A 195 32.08 13.17 -9.56
CA VAL A 195 30.77 12.77 -9.01
C VAL A 195 30.94 11.73 -7.91
N LEU A 196 31.84 10.75 -8.10
CA LEU A 196 32.18 9.76 -7.08
C LEU A 196 32.84 10.40 -5.86
N ALA A 197 33.62 11.46 -6.07
CA ALA A 197 34.27 12.25 -5.01
C ALA A 197 35.05 11.36 -4.01
N GLY A 198 35.76 10.37 -4.52
CA GLY A 198 36.53 9.39 -3.73
C GLY A 198 35.73 8.23 -3.15
N SER A 199 34.41 8.19 -3.36
CA SER A 199 33.56 7.07 -2.94
C SER A 199 33.72 5.87 -3.87
N GLN A 200 33.68 4.65 -3.33
CA GLN A 200 33.66 3.41 -4.10
C GLN A 200 32.25 2.79 -4.05
N PRO A 201 31.47 2.87 -5.13
CA PRO A 201 30.13 2.28 -5.17
C PRO A 201 30.22 0.75 -5.23
N HIS A 202 29.37 0.06 -4.46
CA HIS A 202 29.27 -1.40 -4.48
C HIS A 202 28.37 -1.93 -5.61
N LEU A 203 27.46 -1.08 -6.12
CA LEU A 203 26.45 -1.41 -7.11
C LEU A 203 26.41 -0.32 -8.19
N MET A 204 26.46 -0.73 -9.45
CA MET A 204 26.13 0.10 -10.60
C MET A 204 24.73 -0.26 -11.10
N ILE A 205 23.91 0.76 -11.33
CA ILE A 205 22.59 0.64 -11.95
C ILE A 205 22.64 1.56 -13.17
N THR A 206 22.54 1.01 -14.38
CA THR A 206 22.73 1.81 -15.60
C THR A 206 21.83 1.38 -16.74
N ASP A 207 21.30 2.36 -17.46
CA ASP A 207 20.39 2.22 -18.60
C ASP A 207 20.98 2.98 -19.80
N PRO A 208 22.09 2.48 -20.39
CA PRO A 208 22.70 3.12 -21.55
C PRO A 208 21.76 3.06 -22.76
N PRO A 209 21.95 3.90 -23.80
CA PRO A 209 21.38 3.64 -25.12
C PRO A 209 21.64 2.19 -25.57
N TYR A 210 20.61 1.54 -26.11
CA TYR A 210 20.58 0.11 -26.37
C TYR A 210 21.24 -0.29 -27.68
N GLY A 211 21.69 0.66 -28.51
CA GLY A 211 22.33 0.33 -29.78
C GLY A 211 21.34 -0.26 -30.81
N VAL A 212 20.04 0.06 -30.68
CA VAL A 212 18.96 -0.50 -31.50
C VAL A 212 18.49 0.46 -32.60
N GLU A 213 19.25 1.54 -32.84
CA GLU A 213 18.92 2.60 -33.79
C GLU A 213 17.50 3.17 -33.59
N TYR A 214 17.17 3.51 -32.34
CA TYR A 214 15.83 3.94 -31.96
C TYR A 214 15.31 5.10 -32.83
N ASP A 215 14.23 4.80 -33.57
CA ASP A 215 13.53 5.76 -34.41
C ASP A 215 12.21 6.22 -33.76
N PRO A 216 12.16 7.39 -33.08
CA PRO A 216 10.94 7.86 -32.41
C PRO A 216 9.77 8.12 -33.38
N SER A 217 10.02 8.22 -34.69
CA SER A 217 8.98 8.50 -35.69
C SER A 217 8.05 7.31 -35.97
N TRP A 218 8.40 6.09 -35.51
CA TRP A 218 7.53 4.92 -35.67
C TRP A 218 6.14 5.10 -35.05
N ARG A 219 6.02 5.86 -33.95
CA ARG A 219 4.74 6.12 -33.27
C ARG A 219 3.82 7.02 -34.09
N ALA A 220 4.39 8.05 -34.73
CA ALA A 220 3.65 8.91 -35.64
C ALA A 220 3.13 8.13 -36.86
N ARG A 221 3.94 7.19 -37.40
CA ARG A 221 3.52 6.30 -38.49
C ARG A 221 2.37 5.36 -38.13
N ARG A 222 2.16 5.06 -36.84
CA ARG A 222 1.11 4.14 -36.35
C ARG A 222 -0.13 4.84 -35.77
N ASN A 223 -0.27 6.16 -35.89
CA ASN A 223 -1.37 6.94 -35.30
C ASN A 223 -1.56 6.70 -33.78
N GLN A 224 -0.49 6.33 -33.07
CA GLN A 224 -0.51 6.25 -31.60
C GLN A 224 -0.22 7.65 -31.04
N SER A 225 -1.28 8.46 -30.92
CA SER A 225 -1.23 9.84 -30.44
C SER A 225 -1.90 10.00 -29.07
N GLY A 226 -1.48 9.19 -28.10
CA GLY A 226 -1.83 9.38 -26.68
C GLY A 226 -0.66 10.03 -25.94
N GLY A 227 -0.87 11.22 -25.36
CA GLY A 227 0.07 11.88 -24.45
C GLY A 227 1.19 12.72 -25.09
N LYS A 228 1.90 13.49 -24.25
CA LYS A 228 3.14 14.22 -24.59
C LYS A 228 4.29 13.21 -24.77
N LEU A 229 4.27 12.42 -25.84
CA LEU A 229 5.28 11.39 -26.11
C LEU A 229 6.62 12.04 -26.52
N ALA A 230 7.73 11.53 -25.98
CA ALA A 230 9.07 11.95 -26.33
C ALA A 230 9.37 11.65 -27.82
N ARG A 231 9.73 12.70 -28.58
CA ARG A 231 10.04 12.65 -30.02
C ARG A 231 11.53 12.80 -30.32
N GLY A 232 12.35 12.99 -29.29
CA GLY A 232 13.80 13.19 -29.43
C GLY A 232 14.49 11.94 -29.97
N LYS A 233 15.44 12.15 -30.88
CA LYS A 233 16.37 11.09 -31.31
C LYS A 233 17.43 10.92 -30.22
N VAL A 234 17.73 9.67 -29.87
CA VAL A 234 18.88 9.34 -29.02
C VAL A 234 20.10 9.26 -29.95
N LEU A 235 21.03 10.21 -29.81
CA LEU A 235 22.08 10.46 -30.82
C LEU A 235 23.10 9.32 -30.93
N ASN A 236 23.31 8.59 -29.85
CA ASN A 236 24.29 7.51 -29.70
C ASN A 236 23.65 6.14 -29.50
N ASP A 237 22.39 5.97 -29.93
CA ASP A 237 21.69 4.69 -29.88
C ASP A 237 22.05 3.75 -31.04
N ASP A 238 23.13 4.05 -31.75
CA ASP A 238 23.86 3.16 -32.65
C ASP A 238 24.98 2.38 -31.91
N ARG A 239 25.28 2.76 -30.66
CA ARG A 239 26.34 2.17 -29.84
C ARG A 239 25.75 1.19 -28.81
N ALA A 240 26.13 -0.08 -28.92
CA ALA A 240 25.87 -1.10 -27.89
C ALA A 240 27.06 -1.34 -26.96
N ASP A 241 28.28 -0.98 -27.37
CA ASP A 241 29.51 -1.19 -26.62
C ASP A 241 29.74 -0.08 -25.58
N TRP A 242 29.68 -0.40 -24.30
CA TRP A 242 29.83 0.56 -23.19
C TRP A 242 30.98 0.22 -22.24
N ARG A 243 31.97 -0.57 -22.69
CA ARG A 243 33.17 -0.97 -21.90
C ARG A 243 33.83 0.16 -21.15
N GLU A 244 34.01 1.29 -21.82
CA GLU A 244 34.65 2.46 -21.24
C GLU A 244 33.91 2.98 -20.01
N ALA A 245 32.57 2.94 -19.99
CA ALA A 245 31.80 3.34 -18.81
C ALA A 245 31.91 2.29 -17.69
N TYR A 246 31.84 1.00 -18.05
CA TYR A 246 31.89 -0.09 -17.07
C TYR A 246 33.26 -0.20 -16.41
N ALA A 247 34.35 0.06 -17.14
CA ALA A 247 35.71 0.09 -16.62
C ALA A 247 35.93 1.17 -15.54
N LEU A 248 35.09 2.21 -15.49
CA LEU A 248 35.14 3.25 -14.46
C LEU A 248 34.41 2.86 -13.17
N PHE A 249 33.66 1.75 -13.18
CA PHE A 249 32.96 1.25 -12.00
C PHE A 249 33.86 0.28 -11.21
N PRO A 250 34.25 0.63 -9.97
CA PRO A 250 35.19 -0.17 -9.18
C PRO A 250 34.52 -1.28 -8.35
N GLY A 251 33.21 -1.46 -8.44
CA GLY A 251 32.44 -2.39 -7.59
C GLY A 251 32.17 -3.75 -8.24
N ASP A 252 31.53 -4.64 -7.49
CA ASP A 252 31.37 -6.06 -7.88
C ASP A 252 30.05 -6.39 -8.60
N VAL A 253 29.03 -5.54 -8.45
CA VAL A 253 27.68 -5.81 -8.97
C VAL A 253 27.24 -4.72 -9.94
N ALA A 254 26.91 -5.13 -11.16
CA ALA A 254 26.34 -4.24 -12.18
C ALA A 254 24.96 -4.76 -12.61
N TYR A 255 23.96 -3.89 -12.52
CA TYR A 255 22.64 -4.08 -13.11
C TYR A 255 22.55 -3.18 -14.35
N VAL A 256 22.49 -3.81 -15.53
CA VAL A 256 22.55 -3.13 -16.83
C VAL A 256 21.29 -3.45 -17.62
N TRP A 257 20.52 -2.42 -17.99
CA TRP A 257 19.50 -2.57 -19.01
C TRP A 257 20.13 -2.53 -20.39
N HIS A 258 19.64 -3.37 -21.31
CA HIS A 258 20.18 -3.44 -22.66
C HIS A 258 19.12 -3.92 -23.67
N GLY A 259 19.38 -3.66 -24.95
CA GLY A 259 18.61 -4.24 -26.03
C GLY A 259 18.79 -5.76 -26.06
N ALA A 260 17.70 -6.51 -26.22
CA ALA A 260 17.75 -7.97 -26.24
C ALA A 260 18.70 -8.55 -27.31
N LEU A 261 18.94 -7.80 -28.40
CA LEU A 261 19.83 -8.18 -29.50
C LEU A 261 21.33 -8.07 -29.18
N HIS A 262 21.70 -7.37 -28.10
CA HIS A 262 23.10 -7.02 -27.79
C HIS A 262 23.55 -7.54 -26.41
N GLY A 263 22.86 -8.54 -25.88
CA GLY A 263 23.20 -9.10 -24.56
C GLY A 263 24.59 -9.74 -24.51
N ASP A 264 25.08 -10.29 -25.62
CA ASP A 264 26.43 -10.83 -25.76
C ASP A 264 27.51 -9.73 -25.75
N VAL A 265 27.24 -8.58 -26.38
CA VAL A 265 28.11 -7.41 -26.32
C VAL A 265 28.21 -6.89 -24.89
N VAL A 266 27.07 -6.68 -24.22
CA VAL A 266 27.06 -6.20 -22.83
C VAL A 266 27.74 -7.17 -21.87
N ALA A 267 27.55 -8.48 -22.05
CA ALA A 267 28.23 -9.49 -21.26
C ALA A 267 29.75 -9.48 -21.49
N ALA A 268 30.21 -9.27 -22.72
CA ALA A 268 31.63 -9.11 -23.04
C ALA A 268 32.20 -7.79 -22.49
N ASP A 269 31.38 -6.75 -22.42
CA ASP A 269 31.80 -5.44 -21.95
C ASP A 269 32.01 -5.37 -20.43
N LEU A 270 31.30 -6.22 -19.69
CA LEU A 270 31.38 -6.34 -18.22
C LEU A 270 32.48 -7.32 -17.76
N ALA A 271 33.07 -8.09 -18.67
CA ALA A 271 34.08 -9.12 -18.39
C ALA A 271 35.50 -8.53 -18.31
#